data_AF-A0A2G2PAN9-F1
#
_entry.id   AF-A0A2G2PAN9-F1
#
_cell.length_a   1.000
_cell.length_b   1.000
_cell.length_c   1.000
_cell.angle_alpha   90.00
_cell.angle_beta   90.00
_cell.angle_gamma   90.00
#
_symmetry.space_group_name_H-M   'P 1'
#
loop_
_entity.id
_entity.type
_entity.pdbx_description
1 polymer ?
#
loop_
_entity_poly.entity_id
_entity_poly.type
_entity_poly.pdbx_seq_one_letter_code
_entity_poly.pdbx_strand_id
1 'polypeptide(L)'
;MGMLARMYHQYSKSIILFLIMHPTFYFSIFFAMISEYNSYAIILVIIKTLDIAVKILLIDKIFIKKEFSEDLALALFAKINIFLPYIGLVIYPALILLAL
;
A
#
# COMPACT_ATOMS: atom_id res chain seq x y z
N MET A 1 -13.02 -4.36 8.61
CA MET A 1 -13.84 -3.57 7.64
C MET A 1 -13.72 -2.05 7.78
N GLY A 2 -13.63 -1.48 8.99
CA GLY A 2 -13.68 -0.02 9.19
C GLY A 2 -12.63 0.81 8.43
N MET A 3 -11.38 0.34 8.33
CA MET A 3 -10.32 1.05 7.59
C MET A 3 -10.60 1.07 6.07
N LEU A 4 -10.89 -0.10 5.48
CA LEU A 4 -11.24 -0.22 4.05
C LEU A 4 -12.49 0.59 3.68
N ALA A 5 -13.50 0.65 4.55
CA ALA A 5 -14.69 1.47 4.33
C ALA A 5 -14.38 2.98 4.32
N ARG A 6 -13.50 3.47 5.21
CA ARG A 6 -13.03 4.86 5.20
C ARG A 6 -12.23 5.18 3.94
N MET A 7 -11.39 4.25 3.51
CA MET A 7 -10.63 4.36 2.27
C MET A 7 -11.53 4.42 1.05
N TYR A 8 -12.56 3.55 0.99
CA TYR A 8 -13.57 3.58 -0.06
C TYR A 8 -14.31 4.92 -0.10
N HIS A 9 -14.67 5.51 1.05
CA HIS A 9 -15.33 6.81 1.09
C HIS A 9 -14.51 7.96 0.46
N GLN A 10 -13.18 7.90 0.55
CA GLN A 10 -12.31 8.89 -0.10
C GLN A 10 -12.06 8.55 -1.57
N TYR A 11 -11.90 7.27 -1.87
CA TYR A 11 -11.81 6.77 -3.24
C TYR A 11 -13.04 7.15 -4.08
N SER A 12 -14.26 7.03 -3.51
CA SER A 12 -15.50 7.34 -4.20
C SER A 12 -15.70 8.82 -4.51
N LYS A 13 -15.03 9.71 -3.77
CA LYS A 13 -15.02 11.16 -4.08
C LYS A 13 -14.10 11.47 -5.24
N SER A 14 -12.88 10.92 -5.23
CA SER A 14 -11.91 11.11 -6.30
C SER A 14 -10.73 10.15 -6.14
N ILE A 15 -10.33 9.54 -7.26
CA ILE A 15 -9.09 8.75 -7.34
C ILE A 15 -7.85 9.60 -7.00
N ILE A 16 -7.84 10.88 -7.35
CA ILE A 16 -6.70 11.77 -7.11
C ILE A 16 -6.53 12.02 -5.61
N LEU A 17 -7.64 12.28 -4.91
CA LEU A 17 -7.64 12.47 -3.45
C LEU A 17 -7.12 11.22 -2.75
N PHE A 18 -7.54 10.04 -3.22
CA PHE A 18 -7.05 8.77 -2.71
C PHE A 18 -5.54 8.61 -2.86
N LEU A 19 -4.98 8.92 -4.04
CA LEU A 19 -3.53 8.84 -4.29
C LEU A 19 -2.73 9.81 -3.41
N ILE A 20 -3.21 11.05 -3.24
CA ILE A 20 -2.55 12.08 -2.41
C ILE A 20 -2.46 11.66 -0.94
N MET A 21 -3.40 10.85 -0.44
CA MET A 21 -3.39 10.36 0.95
C MET A 21 -2.26 9.36 1.27
N HIS A 22 -1.39 9.02 0.31
CA HIS A 22 -0.25 8.13 0.49
C HIS A 22 1.08 8.90 0.55
N PRO A 23 1.39 9.66 1.63
CA PRO A 23 2.60 10.47 1.70
C PRO A 23 3.88 9.65 1.55
N THR A 24 3.89 8.40 2.02
CA THR A 24 5.06 7.51 1.89
C THR A 24 5.38 7.11 0.45
N PHE A 25 4.41 7.18 -0.46
CA PHE A 25 4.64 6.95 -1.89
C PHE A 25 5.39 8.14 -2.52
N TYR A 26 4.95 9.36 -2.24
CA TYR A 26 5.68 10.56 -2.70
C TYR A 26 7.07 10.65 -2.07
N PHE A 27 7.21 10.30 -0.79
CA PHE A 27 8.52 10.15 -0.16
C PHE A 27 9.41 9.18 -0.92
N SER A 28 8.89 8.01 -1.32
CA SER A 28 9.68 7.01 -2.05
C SER A 28 10.20 7.52 -3.40
N ILE A 29 9.37 8.28 -4.12
CA ILE A 29 9.75 8.87 -5.41
C ILE A 29 10.84 9.91 -5.18
N PHE A 30 10.64 10.82 -4.22
CA PHE A 30 11.61 11.86 -3.89
C PHE A 30 12.95 11.25 -3.44
N PHE A 31 12.90 10.22 -2.60
CA PHE A 31 14.07 9.49 -2.15
C PHE A 31 14.82 8.84 -3.33
N ALA A 32 14.10 8.20 -4.26
CA ALA A 32 14.71 7.65 -5.47
C ALA A 32 15.40 8.72 -6.34
N MET A 33 14.83 9.93 -6.42
CA MET A 33 15.49 11.03 -7.15
C MET A 33 16.78 11.51 -6.48
N ILE A 34 16.80 11.61 -5.15
CA ILE A 34 18.00 12.05 -4.40
C ILE A 34 19.08 10.96 -4.41
N SER A 35 18.70 9.70 -4.35
CA SER A 35 19.62 8.55 -4.42
C SER A 35 20.02 8.19 -5.86
N GLU A 36 19.92 9.13 -6.81
CA GLU A 36 20.29 8.94 -8.23
C GLU A 36 19.69 7.67 -8.86
N TYR A 37 18.45 7.37 -8.52
CA TYR A 37 17.72 6.18 -8.99
C TYR A 37 18.38 4.84 -8.59
N ASN A 38 19.04 4.79 -7.44
CA ASN A 38 19.56 3.55 -6.85
C ASN A 38 18.50 2.42 -6.87
N SER A 39 18.91 1.22 -7.24
CA SER A 39 18.04 0.04 -7.34
C SER A 39 17.20 -0.23 -6.10
N TYR A 40 17.74 -0.03 -4.89
CA TYR A 40 17.01 -0.22 -3.64
C TYR A 40 15.93 0.86 -3.42
N ALA A 41 16.20 2.10 -3.84
CA ALA A 41 15.20 3.16 -3.82
C ALA A 41 14.08 2.92 -4.85
N ILE A 42 14.42 2.39 -6.03
CA ILE A 42 13.42 1.95 -7.03
C ILE A 42 12.55 0.82 -6.47
N ILE A 43 13.15 -0.18 -5.81
CA ILE A 43 12.40 -1.26 -5.14
C ILE A 43 11.43 -0.67 -4.12
N LEU A 44 11.85 0.33 -3.34
CA LEU A 44 11.00 1.00 -2.36
C LEU A 44 9.79 1.68 -3.03
N VAL A 45 9.99 2.34 -4.18
CA VAL A 45 8.89 2.90 -4.99
C VAL A 45 7.95 1.79 -5.47
N ILE A 46 8.47 0.69 -6.02
CA ILE A 46 7.65 -0.43 -6.51
C ILE A 46 6.80 -1.02 -5.38
N ILE A 47 7.38 -1.26 -4.21
CA ILE A 47 6.65 -1.77 -3.04
C ILE A 47 5.50 -0.82 -2.67
N LYS A 48 5.72 0.49 -2.69
CA LYS A 48 4.67 1.48 -2.39
C LYS A 48 3.60 1.55 -3.47
N THR A 49 3.97 1.42 -4.74
CA THR A 49 3.00 1.30 -5.86
C THR A 49 2.12 0.07 -5.70
N LEU A 50 2.72 -1.09 -5.39
CA LEU A 50 1.98 -2.33 -5.18
C LEU A 50 1.02 -2.24 -3.99
N ASP A 51 1.45 -1.62 -2.88
CA ASP A 51 0.59 -1.39 -1.71
C ASP A 51 -0.68 -0.59 -2.08
N ILE A 52 -0.53 0.50 -2.84
CA ILE A 52 -1.66 1.31 -3.31
C ILE A 52 -2.53 0.52 -4.30
N ALA A 53 -1.91 -0.17 -5.26
CA ALA A 53 -2.63 -0.95 -6.27
C ALA A 53 -3.48 -2.06 -5.63
N VAL A 54 -2.94 -2.80 -4.67
CA VAL A 54 -3.67 -3.83 -3.92
C VAL A 54 -4.84 -3.22 -3.17
N LYS A 55 -4.68 -2.04 -2.55
CA LYS A 55 -5.78 -1.33 -1.87
C LYS A 55 -6.89 -0.95 -2.84
N ILE A 56 -6.57 -0.44 -4.02
CA ILE A 56 -7.56 -0.11 -5.05
C ILE A 56 -8.29 -1.38 -5.51
N LEU A 57 -7.56 -2.47 -5.78
CA LEU A 57 -8.16 -3.75 -6.17
C LEU A 57 -9.10 -4.31 -5.11
N LEU A 58 -8.73 -4.21 -3.83
CA LEU A 58 -9.59 -4.63 -2.73
C LEU A 58 -10.85 -3.75 -2.65
N ILE A 59 -10.70 -2.43 -2.81
CA ILE A 59 -11.85 -1.52 -2.82
C ILE A 59 -12.81 -1.85 -3.97
N ASP A 60 -12.28 -2.06 -5.18
CA ASP A 60 -13.06 -2.41 -6.37
C ASP A 60 -13.82 -3.72 -6.18
N LYS A 61 -13.14 -4.79 -5.76
CA LYS A 61 -13.76 -6.10 -5.53
C LYS A 61 -14.83 -6.06 -4.44
N ILE A 62 -14.52 -5.43 -3.30
CA ILE A 62 -15.38 -5.48 -2.11
C ILE A 62 -16.56 -4.52 -2.21
N PHE A 63 -16.34 -3.27 -2.60
CA PHE A 63 -17.36 -2.21 -2.52
C PHE A 63 -18.04 -1.90 -3.85
N ILE A 64 -17.34 -2.06 -4.98
CA ILE A 64 -17.89 -1.73 -6.30
C ILE A 64 -18.54 -2.97 -6.92
N LYS A 65 -17.75 -4.01 -7.16
CA LYS A 65 -18.21 -5.27 -7.78
C LYS A 65 -18.99 -6.16 -6.82
N LYS A 66 -18.83 -5.96 -5.51
CA LYS A 66 -19.41 -6.79 -4.44
C LYS A 66 -19.10 -8.28 -4.64
N GLU A 67 -17.95 -8.57 -5.23
CA GLU A 67 -17.42 -9.92 -5.43
C GLU A 67 -16.79 -10.38 -4.12
N PHE A 68 -17.65 -10.77 -3.21
CA PHE A 68 -17.30 -11.28 -1.89
C PHE A 68 -17.15 -12.80 -1.98
N SER A 69 -16.08 -13.28 -2.62
CA SER A 69 -15.79 -14.72 -2.61
C SER A 69 -15.51 -15.18 -1.19
N GLU A 70 -15.91 -16.41 -0.86
CA GLU A 70 -15.67 -16.99 0.47
C GLU A 70 -14.18 -16.96 0.83
N ASP A 71 -13.29 -17.20 -0.16
CA ASP A 71 -11.84 -17.11 0.01
C ASP A 71 -11.36 -15.70 0.40
N LEU A 72 -11.92 -14.65 -0.23
CA LEU A 72 -11.56 -13.27 0.08
C LEU A 72 -12.07 -12.88 1.48
N ALA A 73 -13.26 -13.35 1.85
CA ALA A 73 -13.78 -13.16 3.19
C ALA A 73 -12.87 -13.84 4.23
N LEU A 74 -12.50 -15.10 4.01
CA LEU A 74 -11.58 -15.84 4.89
C LEU A 74 -10.23 -15.14 5.02
N ALA A 75 -9.67 -14.62 3.92
CA ALA A 75 -8.41 -13.87 3.94
C ALA A 75 -8.53 -12.54 4.72
N LEU A 76 -9.66 -11.83 4.61
CA LEU A 76 -9.88 -10.56 5.30
C LEU A 76 -10.17 -10.73 6.80
N PHE A 77 -10.78 -11.84 7.19
CA PHE A 77 -11.06 -12.18 8.60
C PHE A 77 -9.97 -13.05 9.23
N ALA A 78 -9.00 -13.52 8.44
CA ALA A 78 -7.84 -14.23 8.96
C ALA A 78 -7.12 -13.36 9.99
N LYS A 79 -6.73 -13.98 11.11
CA LYS A 79 -5.84 -13.32 12.07
C LYS A 79 -4.52 -13.05 11.37
N ILE A 80 -4.27 -11.76 11.10
CA ILE A 80 -2.97 -11.28 10.66
C ILE A 80 -1.96 -11.69 11.73
N ASN A 81 -0.90 -12.38 11.31
CA ASN A 81 0.19 -12.74 12.19
C ASN A 81 0.76 -11.46 12.84
N ILE A 82 0.99 -11.48 14.15
CA ILE A 82 1.51 -10.34 14.90
C ILE A 82 2.85 -9.83 14.36
N PHE A 83 3.61 -10.65 13.63
CA PHE A 83 4.87 -10.26 13.01
C PHE A 83 4.70 -9.44 11.72
N LEU A 84 3.56 -9.55 11.03
CA LEU A 84 3.35 -8.90 9.72
C LEU A 84 3.52 -7.36 9.75
N PRO A 85 3.01 -6.64 10.76
CA PRO A 85 3.23 -5.19 10.86
C PRO A 85 4.72 -4.81 11.07
N TYR A 86 5.51 -5.68 11.70
CA TYR A 86 6.92 -5.41 11.98
C TYR A 86 7.83 -5.64 10.77
N ILE A 87 7.36 -6.38 9.76
CA ILE A 87 8.13 -6.58 8.53
C ILE A 87 8.46 -5.23 7.87
N GLY A 88 7.50 -4.30 7.81
CA GLY A 88 7.73 -2.96 7.28
C GLY A 88 8.74 -2.15 8.11
N LEU A 89 8.80 -2.38 9.42
CA LEU A 89 9.73 -1.70 10.33
C LEU A 89 11.19 -2.10 10.08
N VAL A 90 11.43 -3.31 9.56
CA VAL A 90 12.78 -3.80 9.23
C VAL A 90 13.11 -3.51 7.77
N ILE A 91 12.20 -3.83 6.85
CA ILE A 91 12.46 -3.75 5.41
C ILE A 91 12.69 -2.30 4.97
N TYR A 92 11.88 -1.34 5.43
CA TYR A 92 11.99 0.03 4.93
C TYR A 92 13.30 0.72 5.35
N PRO A 93 13.74 0.69 6.62
CA PRO A 93 15.05 1.24 6.99
C PRO A 93 16.20 0.52 6.29
N ALA A 94 16.13 -0.80 6.13
CA ALA A 94 17.17 -1.55 5.42
C ALA A 94 17.30 -1.09 3.96
N LEU A 95 16.18 -0.93 3.24
CA LEU A 95 16.19 -0.42 1.86
C LEU A 95 16.72 1.01 1.77
N ILE A 96 16.41 1.86 2.75
CA ILE A 96 16.93 3.24 2.81
C ILE A 96 18.44 3.23 3.04
N LEU A 97 18.94 2.44 4.00
CA LEU A 97 20.37 2.33 4.30
C LEU A 97 21.18 1.76 3.14
N LEU A 98 20.63 0.81 2.37
CA LEU A 98 21.27 0.25 1.19
C LEU A 98 21.25 1.20 -0.03
N ALA A 99 20.37 2.20 -0.01
CA ALA A 99 20.23 3.19 -1.09
C ALA A 99 21.00 4.49 -0.84
N LEU A 100 21.45 4.73 0.39
CA LEU A 100 22.37 5.80 0.78
C LEU A 100 23.81 5.42 0.40
#